data_AF-A0A1I2W0J2-F1
#
_entry.id   AF-A0A1I2W0J2-F1
#
_cell.length_a   1.000
_cell.length_b   1.000
_cell.length_c   1.000
_cell.angle_alpha   90.00
_cell.angle_beta   90.00
_cell.angle_gamma   90.00
#
_symmetry.space_group_name_H-M   'P 1'
#
loop_
_entity.id
_entity.type
_entity.pdbx_description
1 polymer ?
#
loop_
_entity_poly.entity_id
_entity_poly.type
_entity_poly.pdbx_seq_one_letter_code
_entity_poly.pdbx_strand_id
1 'polypeptide(L)'
;MSRFLFYLEYDGKRTVSNTYEAPVDVVKADGVLGAISLFAEKNKLKKVRNEGLENGNYRAFFIKKAHFGRSRELVYFIQVDVRE
;
A
#
# COMPACT_ATOMS: atom_id res chain seq x y z
N MET A 1 -6.78 -15.37 8.41
CA MET A 1 -6.37 -14.52 7.27
C MET A 1 -7.38 -13.41 7.04
N SER A 2 -6.94 -12.18 7.25
CA SER A 2 -7.71 -10.96 6.96
C SER A 2 -7.45 -10.49 5.53
N ARG A 3 -8.36 -9.68 4.99
CA ARG A 3 -8.19 -9.01 3.69
C ARG A 3 -7.72 -7.58 3.94
N PHE A 4 -6.66 -7.19 3.23
CA PHE A 4 -6.07 -5.87 3.28
C PHE A 4 -6.27 -5.19 1.94
N LEU A 5 -7.02 -4.09 1.95
CA LEU A 5 -7.31 -3.26 0.78
C LEU A 5 -6.22 -2.20 0.66
N PHE A 6 -5.56 -2.12 -0.49
CA PHE A 6 -4.53 -1.13 -0.76
C PHE A 6 -5.10 -0.03 -1.64
N TYR A 7 -4.93 1.22 -1.23
CA TYR A 7 -5.41 2.41 -1.94
C TYR A 7 -4.22 3.34 -2.20
N LEU A 8 -4.05 3.80 -3.44
CA LEU A 8 -2.90 4.65 -3.80
C LEU A 8 -3.16 6.10 -3.39
N GLU A 9 -2.47 6.59 -2.36
CA GLU A 9 -2.56 7.99 -1.91
C GLU A 9 -1.65 8.92 -2.72
N TYR A 10 -0.45 8.46 -3.08
CA TYR A 10 0.53 9.27 -3.79
C TYR A 10 1.28 8.43 -4.83
N ASP A 11 1.27 8.87 -6.09
CA ASP A 11 1.83 8.15 -7.23
C ASP A 11 3.30 8.47 -7.55
N GLY A 12 3.94 9.29 -6.71
CA GLY A 12 5.29 9.80 -6.95
C GLY A 12 5.34 11.14 -7.68
N LYS A 13 4.19 11.66 -8.11
CA LYS A 13 4.06 12.98 -8.76
C LYS A 13 3.00 13.85 -8.09
N ARG A 14 1.89 13.26 -7.67
CA ARG A 14 0.74 13.96 -7.07
C ARG A 14 -0.03 13.06 -6.11
N THR A 15 -0.74 13.69 -5.19
CA THR A 15 -1.76 13.02 -4.36
C THR A 15 -2.95 12.65 -5.25
N VAL A 16 -3.45 11.43 -5.11
CA VAL A 16 -4.57 10.93 -5.92
C VAL A 16 -5.90 11.38 -5.29
N SER A 17 -6.73 12.07 -6.07
CA SER A 17 -7.97 12.69 -5.57
C SER A 17 -9.05 11.67 -5.17
N ASN A 18 -9.11 10.53 -5.87
CA ASN A 18 -10.11 9.47 -5.66
C ASN A 18 -9.52 8.25 -4.94
N THR A 19 -8.57 8.47 -4.03
CA THR A 19 -7.79 7.40 -3.41
C THR A 19 -8.66 6.31 -2.79
N TYR A 20 -9.79 6.64 -2.17
CA TYR A 20 -10.55 5.72 -1.33
C TYR A 20 -11.79 5.10 -2.00
N GLU A 21 -12.04 5.38 -3.29
CA GLU A 21 -13.21 4.83 -3.98
C GLU A 21 -13.04 3.36 -4.39
N ALA A 22 -11.84 2.98 -4.82
CA ALA A 22 -11.55 1.63 -5.27
C ALA A 22 -10.13 1.22 -4.85
N PRO A 23 -9.97 0.04 -4.22
CA PRO A 23 -8.66 -0.47 -3.90
C PRO A 23 -7.91 -0.82 -5.19
N VAL A 24 -6.64 -0.41 -5.27
CA VAL A 24 -5.75 -0.81 -6.37
C VAL A 24 -5.43 -2.30 -6.32
N ASP A 25 -5.50 -2.90 -5.13
CA ASP A 25 -5.24 -4.32 -4.92
C ASP A 25 -5.83 -4.78 -3.58
N VAL A 26 -6.07 -6.09 -3.48
CA VAL A 26 -6.53 -6.73 -2.25
C VAL A 26 -5.62 -7.91 -1.95
N VAL A 27 -5.01 -7.89 -0.76
CA VAL A 27 -4.06 -8.92 -0.32
C VAL A 27 -4.63 -9.65 0.89
N LYS A 28 -4.59 -10.99 0.84
CA LYS A 28 -4.91 -11.84 2.00
C LYS A 28 -3.64 -12.15 2.76
N ALA A 29 -3.63 -11.89 4.06
CA ALA A 29 -2.50 -12.20 4.94
C ALA A 29 -2.99 -12.38 6.39
N ASP A 30 -2.12 -12.90 7.26
CA ASP A 30 -2.41 -13.02 8.69
C ASP A 30 -2.14 -11.73 9.47
N GLY A 31 -1.48 -10.74 8.86
CA GLY A 31 -1.24 -9.44 9.45
C GLY A 31 -0.78 -8.39 8.43
N VAL A 32 -0.81 -7.12 8.83
CA VAL A 32 -0.50 -6.00 7.93
C VAL A 32 0.92 -6.07 7.36
N LEU A 33 1.90 -6.48 8.17
CA LEU A 33 3.29 -6.60 7.72
C LEU A 33 3.45 -7.66 6.63
N GLY A 34 2.72 -8.77 6.77
CA GLY A 34 2.66 -9.82 5.74
C GLY A 34 1.99 -9.32 4.48
N ALA A 35 0.85 -8.62 4.61
CA ALA A 35 0.16 -8.03 3.46
C ALA A 35 1.04 -7.02 2.71
N ILE A 36 1.76 -6.15 3.44
CA ILE A 36 2.69 -5.18 2.86
C ILE A 36 3.83 -5.89 2.11
N SER A 37 4.39 -6.97 2.67
CA SER A 37 5.45 -7.72 2.01
C SER A 37 4.96 -8.35 0.71
N LEU A 38 3.83 -9.06 0.75
CA LEU A 38 3.22 -9.70 -0.41
C LEU A 38 2.85 -8.68 -1.49
N PHE A 39 2.29 -7.54 -1.09
CA PHE A 39 1.98 -6.44 -2.00
C PHE A 39 3.25 -5.89 -2.66
N ALA A 40 4.32 -5.70 -1.89
CA ALA A 40 5.59 -5.20 -2.39
C ALA A 40 6.21 -6.15 -3.42
N GLU A 41 6.23 -7.44 -3.11
CA GLU A 41 6.77 -8.49 -3.99
C GLU A 41 5.96 -8.58 -5.29
N LYS A 42 4.62 -8.65 -5.19
CA LYS A 42 3.71 -8.68 -6.35
C LYS A 42 3.92 -7.49 -7.29
N ASN A 43 4.13 -6.30 -6.73
CA ASN A 43 4.24 -5.05 -7.49
C ASN A 43 5.69 -4.63 -7.79
N LYS A 44 6.69 -5.46 -7.43
CA LYS A 44 8.13 -5.16 -7.57
C LYS A 44 8.52 -3.83 -6.91
N LEU A 45 7.96 -3.58 -5.74
CA LEU A 45 8.20 -2.39 -4.92
C LEU A 45 9.17 -2.71 -3.79
N LYS A 46 9.95 -1.71 -3.36
CA LYS A 46 10.76 -1.81 -2.15
C LYS A 46 10.01 -1.14 -1.00
N LYS A 47 9.67 -1.90 0.06
CA LYS A 47 9.13 -1.32 1.31
C LYS A 47 10.18 -0.40 1.94
N VAL A 48 9.78 0.83 2.25
CA VAL A 48 10.63 1.80 2.96
C VAL A 48 10.24 1.86 4.43
N ARG A 49 8.96 2.15 4.70
CA ARG A 49 8.40 2.27 6.04
C ARG A 49 6.91 2.00 6.02
N ASN A 50 6.33 1.78 7.19
CA ASN A 50 4.89 1.75 7.40
C ASN A 50 4.58 2.43 8.74
N GLU A 51 3.40 3.01 8.84
CA GLU A 51 2.88 3.63 10.06
C GLU A 51 1.46 3.13 10.32
N GLY A 52 1.11 2.97 11.59
CA GLY A 52 -0.26 2.75 12.03
C GLY A 52 -1.01 4.06 12.05
N LEU A 53 -2.23 4.05 11.54
CA LEU A 53 -3.16 5.17 11.58
C LEU A 53 -4.28 4.87 12.59
N GLU A 54 -5.12 5.86 12.83
CA GLU A 54 -6.32 5.70 13.65
C GLU A 54 -7.29 4.66 13.04
N ASN A 55 -8.14 4.10 13.89
CA ASN A 55 -9.15 3.11 13.52
C ASN A 55 -8.60 1.80 12.91
N GLY A 56 -7.36 1.43 13.25
CA GLY A 56 -6.75 0.17 12.80
C GLY A 56 -6.36 0.16 11.32
N ASN A 57 -6.27 1.34 10.70
CA ASN A 57 -5.75 1.49 9.35
C ASN A 57 -4.23 1.67 9.36
N TYR A 58 -3.61 1.60 8.19
CA TYR A 58 -2.17 1.74 8.05
C TYR A 58 -1.82 2.55 6.81
N ARG A 59 -0.61 3.09 6.80
CA ARG A 59 -0.01 3.69 5.61
C ARG A 59 1.34 3.07 5.35
N ALA A 60 1.58 2.69 4.10
CA ALA A 60 2.84 2.11 3.67
C ALA A 60 3.50 2.96 2.59
N PHE A 61 4.81 3.11 2.74
CA PHE A 61 5.65 3.89 1.85
C PHE A 61 6.57 2.93 1.10
N PHE A 62 6.58 3.08 -0.22
CA PHE A 62 7.37 2.24 -1.10
C PHE A 62 8.21 3.07 -2.04
N ILE A 63 9.29 2.46 -2.50
CA ILE A 63 10.07 2.97 -3.63
C ILE A 63 9.91 2.02 -4.80
N LYS A 64 9.44 2.57 -5.92
CA LYS A 64 9.54 1.92 -7.22
C LYS A 64 10.84 2.36 -7.88
N LYS A 65 11.80 1.45 -7.96
CA LYS A 65 13.05 1.70 -8.68
C LYS A 65 12.78 1.73 -10.18
N ALA A 66 13.28 2.75 -10.87
CA ALA A 66 13.35 2.75 -12.32
C ALA A 66 14.64 2.05 -12.75
N HIS A 67 14.56 1.15 -13.73
CA HIS A 67 15.76 0.53 -14.31
C HIS A 67 16.59 1.53 -15.13
N PHE A 68 15.96 2.59 -15.63
CA PHE A 68 16.61 3.74 -16.27
C PHE A 68 15.84 5.02 -15.87
N GLY A 69 16.33 5.74 -14.86
CA GLY A 69 15.75 7.01 -14.39
C GLY A 69 15.68 7.14 -12.87
N ARG A 70 14.94 8.16 -12.39
CA ARG A 70 14.75 8.42 -10.96
C ARG A 70 13.76 7.44 -10.35
N SER A 71 14.10 6.90 -9.19
CA SER A 71 13.19 6.15 -8.32
C SER A 71 11.98 7.01 -7.94
N ARG A 72 10.81 6.39 -7.77
CA ARG A 72 9.59 7.08 -7.34
C ARG A 72 9.14 6.57 -5.98
N GLU A 73 8.84 7.51 -5.09
CA GLU A 73 8.15 7.20 -3.85
C GLU A 73 6.67 7.05 -4.10
N LEU A 74 6.07 6.01 -3.54
CA LEU A 74 4.65 5.71 -3.61
C LEU A 74 4.12 5.58 -2.18
N VAL A 75 2.94 6.14 -1.93
CA VAL A 75 2.26 6.04 -0.64
C VAL A 75 0.94 5.33 -0.85
N TYR A 76 0.69 4.32 -0.03
CA TYR A 76 -0.56 3.59 -0.04
C TYR A 76 -1.21 3.64 1.34
N PHE A 77 -2.49 3.96 1.35
CA PHE A 77 -3.37 3.72 2.48
C PHE A 77 -3.81 2.25 2.46
N ILE A 78 -3.88 1.65 3.64
CA ILE A 78 -4.21 0.24 3.82
C ILE A 78 -5.34 0.15 4.84
N GLN A 79 -6.44 -0.45 4.42
CA GLN A 79 -7.60 -0.72 5.26
C GLN A 79 -7.74 -2.23 5.45
N VAL A 80 -8.12 -2.63 6.66
CA VAL A 80 -8.51 -4.01 6.94
C VAL A 80 -10.00 -4.17 6.58
N ASP A 81 -10.32 -5.04 5.63
CA ASP A 81 -11.69 -5.43 5.31
C ASP A 81 -12.18 -6.38 6.42
N VAL A 82 -12.74 -5.80 7.48
CA VAL A 82 -13.51 -6.50 8.50
C VAL A 82 -14.93 -6.69 8.00
N ARG A 83 -15.11 -7.63 7.06
CA ARG A 83 -16.43 -8.19 6.81
C ARG A 83 -16.62 -9.38 7.76
N GLU A 84 -17.43 -9.16 8.79
CA GLU A 84 -18.02 -10.23 9.62
C GLU A 84 -18.92 -11.14 8.79
#